data_AF-A0A4R2NW71-F1
#
_entry.id   AF-A0A4R2NW71-F1
#
_cell.length_a   1.000
_cell.length_b   1.000
_cell.length_c   1.000
_cell.angle_alpha   90.00
_cell.angle_beta   90.00
_cell.angle_gamma   90.00
#
_symmetry.space_group_name_H-M   'P 1'
#
loop_
_entity.id
_entity.type
_entity.pdbx_description
1 polymer ?
#
loop_
_entity_poly.entity_id
_entity_poly.type
_entity_poly.pdbx_seq_one_letter_code
_entity_poly.pdbx_strand_id
1 'polypeptide(L)'
;MAKKIDIAQIEDRDSFKAWLQQEALPRQTMVALAHRAAMRVLPVWWAEVDSAAWARERDLTALPVCRALLTSAAFANAEAADVRNWLARAAAAAAAATARAAAATAYATAAAAARAAAAATAARAAAATAYATAATAAAATAAWAALRRDCALAGDSAALMARPLWHDDRPPLEHLWSPLREKFPPGGAPPWGFWSDWYQRALNGTEDRWPLLRRIALLDKDAEGNDLWASPDRIAREIARLQGEQRAQDIIDETPFGLRVLARPRKGVLYSVPAEEVDLSEVVGRIRQALKDFTARCRRDRSANRLGQQMSTALAPAVADLRRDLRRHATDPHQLFDSLRHAQKEFERTAHREGFPNEGAVERLIDGLQTLREDIAVAAPSVVEMERKRLAVRLQLVSQDQKLAALRLLAGLGADSEGFLQVATQTALLTILDEAADDEARRNAWYFMLAIVPRGAREMSRAKLAPATPEEAKGFLDKVARTGDKLSRIDKGVDALQEMGSEGTNWLTEAFTQIGSGNMWGLGG
;
A
#
# COMPACT_ATOMS: atom_id res chain seq x y z
N MET A 1 2.21 -14.98 54.63
CA MET A 1 2.42 -14.82 53.17
C MET A 1 1.19 -15.37 52.46
N ALA A 2 0.46 -14.55 51.70
CA ALA A 2 -0.65 -15.04 50.89
C ALA A 2 -0.08 -15.97 49.79
N LYS A 3 -0.75 -17.12 49.55
CA LYS A 3 -0.35 -18.07 48.52
C LYS A 3 -0.44 -17.39 47.15
N LYS A 4 0.67 -17.36 46.39
CA LYS A 4 0.70 -16.80 45.04
C LYS A 4 -0.26 -17.58 44.15
N ILE A 5 -1.20 -16.90 43.50
CA ILE A 5 -2.12 -17.50 42.54
C ILE A 5 -1.43 -17.52 41.17
N ASP A 6 -1.35 -18.71 40.57
CA ASP A 6 -0.88 -18.88 39.20
C ASP A 6 -2.06 -18.78 38.21
N ILE A 7 -1.80 -18.41 36.96
CA ILE A 7 -2.81 -18.28 35.89
C ILE A 7 -3.62 -19.57 35.74
N ALA A 8 -2.97 -20.73 35.89
CA ALA A 8 -3.62 -22.04 35.81
C ALA A 8 -4.70 -22.24 36.88
N GLN A 9 -4.63 -21.52 38.01
CA GLN A 9 -5.55 -21.62 39.15
C GLN A 9 -6.72 -20.63 39.06
N ILE A 10 -6.84 -19.86 37.98
CA ILE A 10 -7.97 -18.95 37.75
C ILE A 10 -9.14 -19.76 37.20
N GLU A 11 -10.06 -20.17 38.07
CA GLU A 11 -11.22 -21.01 37.71
C GLU A 11 -12.55 -20.28 37.86
N ASP A 12 -12.55 -19.18 38.61
CA ASP A 12 -13.74 -18.42 38.96
C ASP A 12 -13.43 -16.93 39.18
N ARG A 13 -14.47 -16.18 39.53
CA ARG A 13 -14.39 -14.73 39.77
C ARG A 13 -13.42 -14.37 40.90
N ASP A 14 -13.41 -15.15 41.98
CA ASP A 14 -12.67 -14.80 43.19
C ASP A 14 -11.18 -15.07 43.01
N SER A 15 -10.82 -16.21 42.42
CA SER A 15 -9.46 -16.54 41.99
C SER A 15 -8.91 -15.53 40.97
N PHE A 16 -9.72 -15.11 39.99
CA PHE A 16 -9.33 -14.06 39.04
C PHE A 16 -9.09 -12.70 39.71
N LYS A 17 -9.98 -12.29 40.61
CA LYS A 17 -9.85 -11.02 41.35
C LYS A 17 -8.58 -11.01 42.21
N ALA A 18 -8.30 -12.12 42.89
CA ALA A 18 -7.11 -12.25 43.71
C ALA A 18 -5.82 -12.23 42.85
N TRP A 19 -5.83 -12.84 41.66
CA TRP A 19 -4.72 -12.74 40.70
C TRP A 19 -4.51 -11.30 40.21
N LEU A 20 -5.58 -10.58 39.83
CA LEU A 20 -5.47 -9.18 39.40
C LEU A 20 -4.88 -8.26 40.47
N GLN A 21 -5.27 -8.47 41.74
CA GLN A 21 -4.74 -7.71 42.88
C GLN A 21 -3.26 -8.02 43.13
N GLN A 22 -2.83 -9.25 42.88
CA GLN A 22 -1.45 -9.69 43.03
C GLN A 22 -0.54 -9.12 41.94
N GLU A 23 -0.93 -9.21 40.67
CA GLU A 23 -0.07 -8.85 39.53
C GLU A 23 0.05 -7.33 39.32
N ALA A 24 -0.85 -6.53 39.91
CA ALA A 24 -0.81 -5.06 39.85
C ALA A 24 -0.71 -4.51 38.40
N LEU A 25 -1.51 -5.07 37.50
CA LEU A 25 -1.46 -4.76 36.07
C LEU A 25 -1.77 -3.29 35.76
N PRO A 26 -1.18 -2.73 34.68
CA PRO A 26 -1.58 -1.42 34.17
C PRO A 26 -3.09 -1.37 33.87
N ARG A 27 -3.70 -0.20 34.09
CA ARG A 27 -5.14 0.03 33.82
C ARG A 27 -5.54 -0.33 32.39
N GLN A 28 -4.67 -0.06 31.42
CA GLN A 28 -4.87 -0.40 30.01
C GLN A 28 -5.05 -1.91 29.81
N THR A 29 -4.17 -2.73 30.39
CA THR A 29 -4.28 -4.18 30.35
C THR A 29 -5.56 -4.69 31.00
N MET A 30 -5.93 -4.13 32.16
CA MET A 30 -7.18 -4.52 32.83
C MET A 30 -8.41 -4.22 31.96
N VAL A 31 -8.43 -3.07 31.27
CA VAL A 31 -9.50 -2.73 30.32
C VAL A 31 -9.49 -3.66 29.11
N ALA A 32 -8.32 -4.04 28.59
CA ALA A 32 -8.20 -4.99 27.48
C ALA A 32 -8.77 -6.38 27.83
N LEU A 33 -8.43 -6.91 29.01
CA LEU A 33 -8.97 -8.19 29.51
C LEU A 33 -10.48 -8.13 29.69
N ALA A 34 -11.00 -7.05 30.30
CA ALA A 34 -12.43 -6.84 30.48
C ALA A 34 -13.17 -6.70 29.15
N HIS A 35 -12.61 -5.94 28.20
CA HIS A 35 -13.14 -5.76 26.86
C HIS A 35 -13.27 -7.11 26.13
N ARG A 36 -12.21 -7.92 26.11
CA ARG A 36 -12.23 -9.23 25.43
C ARG A 36 -13.24 -10.18 26.06
N ALA A 37 -13.33 -10.22 27.39
CA ALA A 37 -14.35 -11.00 28.10
C ALA A 37 -15.77 -10.55 27.72
N ALA A 38 -16.01 -9.25 27.61
CA ALA A 38 -17.32 -8.70 27.23
C ALA A 38 -17.65 -8.92 25.74
N MET A 39 -16.67 -8.83 24.83
CA MET A 39 -16.83 -9.14 23.41
C MET A 39 -17.24 -10.61 23.19
N ARG A 40 -16.68 -11.54 23.98
CA ARG A 40 -17.03 -12.97 23.91
C ARG A 40 -18.51 -13.25 24.14
N VAL A 41 -19.21 -12.41 24.91
CA VAL A 41 -20.64 -12.58 25.22
C VAL A 41 -21.55 -11.61 24.47
N LEU A 42 -21.00 -10.78 23.58
CA LEU A 42 -21.78 -9.82 22.78
C LEU A 42 -22.93 -10.48 21.98
N PRO A 43 -22.74 -11.66 21.34
CA PRO A 43 -23.83 -12.31 20.61
C PRO A 43 -25.07 -12.62 21.46
N VAL A 44 -24.90 -12.84 22.76
CA VAL A 44 -26.03 -13.09 23.68
C VAL A 44 -26.93 -11.87 23.74
N TRP A 45 -26.35 -10.69 24.02
CA TRP A 45 -27.13 -9.45 24.08
C TRP A 45 -27.72 -9.09 22.72
N TRP A 46 -26.92 -9.21 21.66
CA TRP A 46 -27.35 -8.81 20.32
C TRP A 46 -28.48 -9.69 19.80
N ALA A 47 -28.41 -11.00 19.99
CA ALA A 47 -29.49 -11.92 19.62
C ALA A 47 -30.78 -11.62 20.42
N GLU A 48 -30.64 -11.30 21.70
CA GLU A 48 -31.77 -10.98 22.58
C GLU A 48 -32.49 -9.71 22.12
N VAL A 49 -31.78 -8.59 21.91
CA VAL A 49 -32.42 -7.33 21.48
C VAL A 49 -32.99 -7.40 20.06
N ASP A 50 -32.44 -8.27 19.21
CA ASP A 50 -32.93 -8.46 17.84
C ASP A 50 -34.24 -9.27 17.80
N SER A 51 -34.36 -10.28 18.66
CA SER A 51 -35.46 -11.26 18.59
C SER A 51 -36.56 -11.06 19.62
N ALA A 52 -36.25 -10.51 20.80
CA ALA A 52 -37.18 -10.47 21.92
C ALA A 52 -38.21 -9.34 21.81
N ALA A 53 -39.48 -9.66 22.04
CA ALA A 53 -40.56 -8.68 22.05
C ALA A 53 -40.38 -7.59 23.12
N TRP A 54 -39.91 -7.96 24.31
CA TRP A 54 -39.73 -7.03 25.43
C TRP A 54 -38.66 -5.96 25.17
N ALA A 55 -37.67 -6.27 24.33
CA ALA A 55 -36.61 -5.35 23.94
C ALA A 55 -37.13 -4.33 22.93
N ARG A 56 -37.93 -4.77 21.95
CA ARG A 56 -38.63 -3.90 20.99
C ARG A 56 -39.61 -2.95 21.66
N GLU A 57 -40.39 -3.43 22.63
CA GLU A 57 -41.31 -2.61 23.43
C GLU A 57 -40.60 -1.46 24.17
N ARG A 58 -39.30 -1.62 24.44
CA ARG A 58 -38.47 -0.64 25.16
C ARG A 58 -37.48 0.09 24.27
N ASP A 59 -37.59 -0.09 22.96
CA ASP A 59 -36.68 0.48 21.95
C ASP A 59 -35.19 0.22 22.25
N LEU A 60 -34.90 -0.97 22.77
CA LEU A 60 -33.54 -1.39 23.09
C LEU A 60 -32.84 -1.92 21.85
N THR A 61 -31.58 -1.52 21.67
CA THR A 61 -30.74 -1.95 20.56
C THR A 61 -29.38 -2.44 21.06
N ALA A 62 -28.59 -3.06 20.18
CA ALA A 62 -27.22 -3.46 20.51
C ALA A 62 -26.27 -2.25 20.65
N LEU A 63 -26.65 -1.07 20.12
CA LEU A 63 -25.78 0.09 19.96
C LEU A 63 -25.13 0.59 21.27
N PRO A 64 -25.83 0.71 22.42
CA PRO A 64 -25.19 1.17 23.65
C PRO A 64 -24.09 0.23 24.17
N VAL A 65 -24.26 -1.09 23.96
CA VAL A 65 -23.26 -2.09 24.31
C VAL A 65 -22.10 -2.04 23.32
N CYS A 66 -22.38 -1.93 22.01
CA CYS A 66 -21.36 -1.75 20.98
C CYS A 66 -20.52 -0.48 21.22
N ARG A 67 -21.14 0.65 21.61
CA ARG A 67 -20.44 1.89 21.98
C ARG A 67 -19.49 1.68 23.15
N ALA A 68 -19.94 1.02 24.22
CA ALA A 68 -19.12 0.74 25.40
C ALA A 68 -17.93 -0.17 25.05
N LEU A 69 -18.18 -1.23 24.27
CA LEU A 69 -17.15 -2.16 23.82
C LEU A 69 -16.14 -1.45 22.90
N LEU A 70 -16.58 -0.67 21.91
CA LEU A 70 -15.69 0.08 21.02
C LEU A 70 -14.84 1.10 21.78
N THR A 71 -15.44 1.81 22.76
CA THR A 71 -14.71 2.79 23.58
C THR A 71 -13.65 2.11 24.46
N SER A 72 -13.98 0.96 25.06
CA SER A 72 -13.01 0.17 25.84
C SER A 72 -11.88 -0.39 24.96
N ALA A 73 -12.17 -0.82 23.73
CA ALA A 73 -11.18 -1.27 22.75
C ALA A 73 -10.22 -0.13 22.34
N ALA A 74 -10.77 1.06 22.07
CA ALA A 74 -10.00 2.24 21.73
C ALA A 74 -9.10 2.70 22.88
N PHE A 75 -9.58 2.60 24.13
CA PHE A 75 -8.79 2.91 25.32
C PHE A 75 -7.63 1.92 25.51
N ALA A 76 -7.89 0.62 25.31
CA ALA A 76 -6.88 -0.43 25.41
C ALA A 76 -5.74 -0.28 24.37
N ASN A 77 -5.99 0.39 23.24
CA ASN A 77 -5.02 0.64 22.16
C ASN A 77 -4.58 2.11 22.04
N ALA A 78 -4.79 2.92 23.08
CA ALA A 78 -4.39 4.32 23.07
C ALA A 78 -2.96 4.50 23.62
N GLU A 79 -2.04 4.95 22.77
CA GLU A 79 -0.64 5.22 23.15
C GLU A 79 -0.49 6.55 23.93
N ALA A 80 -1.21 7.59 23.52
CA ALA A 80 -1.12 8.93 24.11
C ALA A 80 -2.02 9.10 25.36
N ALA A 81 -1.50 9.76 26.40
CA ALA A 81 -2.21 9.98 27.66
C ALA A 81 -3.45 10.87 27.51
N ASP A 82 -3.38 11.92 26.68
CA ASP A 82 -4.51 12.83 26.48
C ASP A 82 -5.69 12.14 25.80
N VAL A 83 -5.40 11.30 24.79
CA VAL A 83 -6.39 10.47 24.11
C VAL A 83 -7.08 9.53 25.13
N ARG A 84 -6.32 8.94 26.05
CA ARG A 84 -6.89 8.11 27.13
C ARG A 84 -7.85 8.89 28.03
N ASN A 85 -7.56 10.14 28.36
CA ASN A 85 -8.44 10.98 29.18
C ASN A 85 -9.74 11.35 28.47
N TRP A 86 -9.70 11.60 27.16
CA TRP A 86 -10.91 11.79 26.34
C TRP A 86 -11.75 10.52 26.26
N LEU A 87 -11.12 9.38 26.00
CA LEU A 87 -11.80 8.08 25.95
C LEU A 87 -12.40 7.67 27.30
N ALA A 88 -11.76 8.02 28.41
CA ALA A 88 -12.32 7.79 29.75
C ALA A 88 -13.63 8.56 29.98
N ARG A 89 -13.75 9.78 29.45
CA ARG A 89 -15.00 10.56 29.50
C ARG A 89 -16.08 9.97 28.59
N ALA A 90 -15.71 9.59 27.36
CA ALA A 90 -16.62 8.88 26.46
C ALA A 90 -17.11 7.55 27.07
N ALA A 91 -16.25 6.84 27.78
CA ALA A 91 -16.60 5.59 28.48
C ALA A 91 -17.61 5.82 29.61
N ALA A 92 -17.52 6.93 30.35
CA ALA A 92 -18.52 7.29 31.37
C ALA A 92 -19.90 7.55 30.75
N ALA A 93 -19.96 8.25 29.61
CA ALA A 93 -21.19 8.47 28.87
C ALA A 93 -21.79 7.16 28.32
N ALA A 94 -20.94 6.29 27.76
CA ALA A 94 -21.33 4.97 27.30
C ALA A 94 -21.88 4.11 28.46
N ALA A 95 -21.17 4.05 29.59
CA ALA A 95 -21.58 3.29 30.77
C ALA A 95 -22.93 3.74 31.34
N ALA A 96 -23.22 5.05 31.34
CA ALA A 96 -24.52 5.58 31.75
C ALA A 96 -25.65 5.12 30.81
N ALA A 97 -25.39 4.99 29.50
CA ALA A 97 -26.34 4.46 28.54
C ALA A 97 -26.52 2.93 28.69
N THR A 98 -25.43 2.19 28.92
CA THR A 98 -25.49 0.73 29.14
C THR A 98 -26.19 0.38 30.45
N ALA A 99 -26.00 1.16 31.52
CA ALA A 99 -26.68 0.95 32.80
C ALA A 99 -28.21 1.09 32.67
N ARG A 100 -28.69 2.04 31.85
CA ARG A 100 -30.12 2.17 31.51
C ARG A 100 -30.64 0.93 30.78
N ALA A 101 -29.88 0.40 29.82
CA ALA A 101 -30.24 -0.84 29.13
C ALA A 101 -30.25 -2.05 30.08
N ALA A 102 -29.26 -2.17 30.97
CA ALA A 102 -29.18 -3.26 31.96
C ALA A 102 -30.33 -3.22 32.99
N ALA A 103 -30.72 -2.03 33.45
CA ALA A 103 -31.88 -1.85 34.33
C ALA A 103 -33.19 -2.28 33.65
N ALA A 104 -33.32 -2.04 32.34
CA ALA A 104 -34.46 -2.50 31.55
C ALA A 104 -34.48 -4.04 31.39
N THR A 105 -33.32 -4.67 31.19
CA THR A 105 -33.17 -6.13 31.13
C THR A 105 -33.49 -6.81 32.47
N ALA A 106 -33.08 -6.23 33.61
CA ALA A 106 -33.42 -6.75 34.94
C ALA A 106 -34.93 -6.71 35.22
N TYR A 107 -35.64 -5.70 34.71
CA TYR A 107 -37.11 -5.66 34.74
C TYR A 107 -37.75 -6.70 33.82
N ALA A 108 -37.15 -6.97 32.66
CA ALA A 108 -37.63 -7.96 31.70
C ALA A 108 -37.40 -9.40 32.16
N THR A 109 -36.29 -9.71 32.84
CA THR A 109 -36.04 -11.02 33.45
C THR A 109 -36.98 -11.28 34.62
N ALA A 110 -37.31 -10.26 35.42
CA ALA A 110 -38.36 -10.35 36.45
C ALA A 110 -39.76 -10.59 35.82
N ALA A 111 -40.07 -9.93 34.70
CA ALA A 111 -41.32 -10.14 33.97
C ALA A 111 -41.38 -11.49 33.24
N ALA A 112 -40.26 -12.00 32.75
CA ALA A 112 -40.13 -13.33 32.15
C ALA A 112 -40.24 -14.44 33.21
N ALA A 113 -39.67 -14.24 34.41
CA ALA A 113 -39.87 -15.13 35.55
C ALA A 113 -41.35 -15.15 36.01
N ALA A 114 -42.03 -13.99 35.99
CA ALA A 114 -43.47 -13.90 36.29
C ALA A 114 -44.36 -14.56 35.20
N ARG A 115 -43.95 -14.51 33.92
CA ARG A 115 -44.65 -15.18 32.80
C ARG A 115 -44.35 -16.68 32.73
N ALA A 116 -43.15 -17.12 33.12
CA ALA A 116 -42.78 -18.52 33.25
C ALA A 116 -43.59 -19.24 34.36
N ALA A 117 -44.04 -18.50 35.38
CA ALA A 117 -44.97 -19.00 36.38
C ALA A 117 -46.40 -19.25 35.84
N ALA A 118 -46.73 -18.83 34.61
CA ALA A 118 -48.08 -18.86 34.07
C ALA A 118 -48.31 -19.81 32.87
N ALA A 119 -47.32 -20.58 32.40
CA ALA A 119 -47.54 -21.49 31.27
C ALA A 119 -46.71 -22.78 31.36
N ALA A 120 -47.33 -23.85 31.84
CA ALA A 120 -46.76 -25.19 31.92
C ALA A 120 -46.87 -25.95 30.60
N THR A 121 -45.75 -26.48 30.11
CA THR A 121 -45.68 -27.79 29.40
C THR A 121 -44.25 -28.34 29.50
N ALA A 122 -44.05 -29.28 30.42
CA ALA A 122 -42.77 -29.54 31.10
C ALA A 122 -41.76 -30.48 30.41
N ALA A 123 -42.06 -31.07 29.24
CA ALA A 123 -41.15 -32.08 28.65
C ALA A 123 -40.26 -31.56 27.50
N ARG A 124 -40.75 -30.64 26.65
CA ARG A 124 -39.94 -30.01 25.58
C ARG A 124 -39.06 -28.87 26.11
N ALA A 125 -39.53 -28.17 27.14
CA ALA A 125 -38.75 -27.15 27.84
C ALA A 125 -37.55 -27.76 28.58
N ALA A 126 -37.69 -28.93 29.22
CA ALA A 126 -36.58 -29.57 29.93
C ALA A 126 -35.39 -29.94 29.03
N ALA A 127 -35.63 -30.40 27.80
CA ALA A 127 -34.55 -30.76 26.86
C ALA A 127 -33.88 -29.52 26.23
N ALA A 128 -34.66 -28.49 25.87
CA ALA A 128 -34.11 -27.23 25.36
C ALA A 128 -33.39 -26.43 26.45
N THR A 129 -33.90 -26.44 27.69
CA THR A 129 -33.24 -25.87 28.86
C THR A 129 -32.00 -26.65 29.21
N ALA A 130 -32.01 -28.00 29.22
CA ALA A 130 -30.82 -28.82 29.45
C ALA A 130 -29.72 -28.55 28.42
N TYR A 131 -30.09 -28.44 27.13
CA TYR A 131 -29.16 -28.09 26.05
C TYR A 131 -28.64 -26.64 26.19
N ALA A 132 -29.50 -25.68 26.53
CA ALA A 132 -29.10 -24.30 26.80
C ALA A 132 -28.24 -24.17 28.07
N THR A 133 -28.50 -24.92 29.14
CA THR A 133 -27.68 -24.97 30.36
C THR A 133 -26.34 -25.68 30.12
N ALA A 134 -26.32 -26.74 29.31
CA ALA A 134 -25.08 -27.41 28.93
C ALA A 134 -24.23 -26.55 27.99
N ALA A 135 -24.86 -25.86 27.02
CA ALA A 135 -24.19 -24.92 26.12
C ALA A 135 -23.66 -23.69 26.88
N THR A 136 -24.39 -23.17 27.87
CA THR A 136 -23.93 -22.06 28.71
C THR A 136 -22.83 -22.49 29.68
N ALA A 137 -22.89 -23.69 30.26
CA ALA A 137 -21.81 -24.23 31.08
C ALA A 137 -20.53 -24.49 30.26
N ALA A 138 -20.65 -25.07 29.06
CA ALA A 138 -19.52 -25.26 28.15
C ALA A 138 -18.93 -23.93 27.67
N ALA A 139 -19.77 -22.94 27.34
CA ALA A 139 -19.33 -21.59 27.00
C ALA A 139 -18.64 -20.89 28.18
N ALA A 140 -19.11 -21.09 29.42
CA ALA A 140 -18.47 -20.55 30.61
C ALA A 140 -17.08 -21.17 30.84
N THR A 141 -16.94 -22.49 30.71
CA THR A 141 -15.65 -23.19 30.79
C THR A 141 -14.68 -22.70 29.71
N ALA A 142 -15.16 -22.57 28.46
CA ALA A 142 -14.36 -22.04 27.36
C ALA A 142 -13.95 -20.58 27.60
N ALA A 143 -14.84 -19.76 28.18
CA ALA A 143 -14.54 -18.37 28.52
C ALA A 143 -13.43 -18.25 29.58
N TRP A 144 -13.44 -19.10 30.62
CA TRP A 144 -12.35 -19.16 31.60
C TRP A 144 -11.03 -19.63 30.97
N ALA A 145 -11.07 -20.64 30.10
CA ALA A 145 -9.89 -21.10 29.38
C ALA A 145 -9.30 -20.01 28.46
N ALA A 146 -10.15 -19.26 27.76
CA ALA A 146 -9.73 -18.12 26.94
C ALA A 146 -9.18 -16.96 27.80
N LEU A 147 -9.81 -16.67 28.94
CA LEU A 147 -9.32 -15.65 29.87
C LEU A 147 -7.93 -16.00 30.42
N ARG A 148 -7.69 -17.25 30.81
CA ARG A 148 -6.35 -17.68 31.26
C ARG A 148 -5.28 -17.47 30.19
N ARG A 149 -5.61 -17.77 28.93
CA ARG A 149 -4.71 -17.53 27.79
C ARG A 149 -4.48 -16.04 27.52
N ASP A 150 -5.50 -15.20 27.71
CA ASP A 150 -5.35 -13.75 27.66
C ASP A 150 -4.46 -13.22 28.80
N CYS A 151 -4.60 -13.76 30.02
CA CYS A 151 -3.79 -13.37 31.18
C CYS A 151 -2.29 -13.63 30.97
N ALA A 152 -1.93 -14.66 30.20
CA ALA A 152 -0.54 -14.93 29.83
C ALA A 152 0.10 -13.81 28.99
N LEU A 153 -0.71 -12.93 28.39
CA LEU A 153 -0.28 -11.79 27.57
C LEU A 153 -0.50 -10.45 28.28
N ALA A 154 -0.74 -10.44 29.59
CA ALA A 154 -1.04 -9.22 30.33
C ALA A 154 0.08 -8.15 30.27
N GLY A 155 1.31 -8.55 29.93
CA GLY A 155 2.43 -7.63 29.68
C GLY A 155 2.39 -6.87 28.35
N ASP A 156 1.57 -7.30 27.39
CA ASP A 156 1.47 -6.71 26.05
C ASP A 156 0.00 -6.57 25.62
N SER A 157 -0.57 -5.39 25.88
CA SER A 157 -1.96 -5.09 25.52
C SER A 157 -2.21 -5.07 24.02
N ALA A 158 -1.21 -4.72 23.20
CA ALA A 158 -1.36 -4.68 21.74
C ALA A 158 -1.43 -6.11 21.19
N ALA A 159 -0.50 -6.98 21.60
CA ALA A 159 -0.54 -8.39 21.25
C ALA A 159 -1.83 -9.07 21.74
N LEU A 160 -2.30 -8.74 22.94
CA LEU A 160 -3.56 -9.25 23.49
C LEU A 160 -4.77 -8.87 22.60
N MET A 161 -4.82 -7.63 22.11
CA MET A 161 -5.92 -7.13 21.29
C MET A 161 -5.89 -7.63 19.85
N ALA A 162 -4.73 -8.04 19.35
CA ALA A 162 -4.55 -8.64 18.02
C ALA A 162 -4.89 -10.14 17.96
N ARG A 163 -5.21 -10.80 19.09
CA ARG A 163 -5.53 -12.23 19.08
C ARG A 163 -7.01 -12.51 18.78
N PRO A 164 -7.32 -13.65 18.13
CA PRO A 164 -8.68 -14.19 18.08
C PRO A 164 -9.34 -14.20 19.47
N LEU A 165 -10.63 -13.89 19.55
CA LEU A 165 -11.36 -13.90 20.83
C LEU A 165 -11.46 -15.32 21.41
N TRP A 166 -11.55 -16.33 20.54
CA TRP A 166 -11.58 -17.74 20.89
C TRP A 166 -10.35 -18.43 20.29
N HIS A 167 -9.84 -19.45 20.97
CA HIS A 167 -8.64 -20.18 20.53
C HIS A 167 -8.94 -21.53 19.91
N ASP A 168 -10.20 -21.96 20.00
CA ASP A 168 -10.68 -23.20 19.40
C ASP A 168 -11.33 -22.87 18.06
N ASP A 169 -11.28 -23.79 17.10
CA ASP A 169 -11.74 -23.56 15.71
C ASP A 169 -13.23 -23.19 15.60
N ARG A 170 -14.04 -23.55 16.61
CA ARG A 170 -15.46 -23.20 16.67
C ARG A 170 -15.78 -22.39 17.93
N PRO A 171 -16.16 -21.10 17.80
CA PRO A 171 -16.61 -20.29 18.92
C PRO A 171 -17.81 -20.93 19.65
N PRO A 172 -17.83 -20.97 21.00
CA PRO A 172 -18.93 -21.56 21.76
C PRO A 172 -20.31 -20.93 21.48
N LEU A 173 -20.33 -19.65 21.10
CA LEU A 173 -21.55 -18.89 20.80
C LEU A 173 -21.84 -18.77 19.29
N GLU A 174 -21.22 -19.60 18.45
CA GLU A 174 -21.43 -19.55 16.99
C GLU A 174 -22.90 -19.72 16.60
N HIS A 175 -23.66 -20.50 17.36
CA HIS A 175 -25.09 -20.70 17.14
C HIS A 175 -25.94 -19.42 17.34
N LEU A 176 -25.46 -18.47 18.15
CA LEU A 176 -26.10 -17.15 18.31
C LEU A 176 -25.57 -16.16 17.27
N TRP A 177 -24.30 -16.28 16.90
CA TRP A 177 -23.66 -15.37 15.96
C TRP A 177 -24.06 -15.63 14.50
N SER A 178 -24.19 -16.89 14.06
CA SER A 178 -24.49 -17.21 12.66
C SER A 178 -25.78 -16.56 12.16
N PRO A 179 -26.92 -16.61 12.87
CA PRO A 179 -28.15 -15.95 12.42
C PRO A 179 -28.01 -14.42 12.33
N LEU A 180 -27.29 -13.80 13.29
CA LEU A 180 -27.01 -12.36 13.26
C LEU A 180 -26.13 -11.99 12.07
N ARG A 181 -25.12 -12.82 11.78
CA ARG A 181 -24.21 -12.63 10.63
C ARG A 181 -24.93 -12.77 9.30
N GLU A 182 -25.89 -13.69 9.18
CA GLU A 182 -26.72 -13.84 7.99
C GLU A 182 -27.64 -12.62 7.79
N LYS A 183 -28.26 -12.14 8.88
CA LYS A 183 -29.14 -10.96 8.83
C LYS A 183 -28.39 -9.65 8.60
N PHE A 184 -27.21 -9.51 9.21
CA PHE A 184 -26.36 -8.32 9.16
C PHE A 184 -24.95 -8.72 8.69
N PRO A 185 -24.77 -8.99 7.39
CA PRO A 185 -23.49 -9.46 6.87
C PRO A 185 -22.36 -8.47 7.19
N PRO A 186 -21.15 -8.95 7.54
CA PRO A 186 -19.96 -8.12 7.70
C PRO A 186 -19.75 -7.21 6.49
N GLY A 187 -19.71 -5.89 6.71
CA GLY A 187 -19.58 -4.91 5.64
C GLY A 187 -20.84 -4.69 4.81
N GLY A 188 -21.97 -5.24 5.27
CA GLY A 188 -23.30 -5.05 4.68
C GLY A 188 -23.86 -3.64 4.87
N ALA A 189 -25.16 -3.51 4.62
CA ALA A 189 -25.84 -2.22 4.68
C ALA A 189 -25.85 -1.61 6.11
N PRO A 190 -25.87 -0.27 6.21
CA PRO A 190 -26.18 0.42 7.45
C PRO A 190 -27.53 -0.03 8.05
N PRO A 191 -27.71 0.08 9.37
CA PRO A 191 -26.77 0.64 10.35
C PRO A 191 -25.81 -0.40 10.96
N TRP A 192 -26.02 -1.70 10.71
CA TRP A 192 -25.35 -2.78 11.43
C TRP A 192 -24.12 -3.36 10.75
N GLY A 193 -23.93 -3.16 9.44
CA GLY A 193 -22.83 -3.76 8.67
C GLY A 193 -21.42 -3.42 9.18
N PHE A 194 -21.21 -2.21 9.73
CA PHE A 194 -19.95 -1.85 10.39
C PHE A 194 -19.72 -2.67 11.66
N TRP A 195 -20.74 -2.78 12.51
CA TRP A 195 -20.64 -3.44 13.81
C TRP A 195 -20.43 -4.96 13.66
N SER A 196 -21.08 -5.57 12.67
CA SER A 196 -20.90 -6.99 12.39
C SER A 196 -19.51 -7.31 11.82
N ASP A 197 -18.98 -6.46 10.93
CA ASP A 197 -17.60 -6.56 10.44
C ASP A 197 -16.57 -6.35 11.57
N TRP A 198 -16.75 -5.32 12.39
CA TRP A 198 -15.88 -5.08 13.54
C TRP A 198 -15.87 -6.27 14.51
N TYR A 199 -17.03 -6.83 14.86
CA TYR A 199 -17.10 -8.01 15.72
C TYR A 199 -16.46 -9.25 15.06
N GLN A 200 -16.67 -9.47 13.76
CA GLN A 200 -16.07 -10.60 13.05
C GLN A 200 -14.54 -10.47 12.98
N ARG A 201 -14.00 -9.27 12.77
CA ARG A 201 -12.55 -9.04 12.82
C ARG A 201 -11.97 -9.26 14.21
N ALA A 202 -12.68 -8.83 15.26
CA ALA A 202 -12.29 -9.12 16.63
C ALA A 202 -12.29 -10.64 16.91
N LEU A 203 -13.32 -11.37 16.47
CA LEU A 203 -13.38 -12.84 16.55
C LEU A 203 -12.15 -13.48 15.90
N ASN A 204 -11.76 -13.00 14.72
CA ASN A 204 -10.66 -13.53 13.93
C ASN A 204 -9.27 -13.04 14.38
N GLY A 205 -9.18 -12.01 15.24
CA GLY A 205 -7.91 -11.36 15.57
C GLY A 205 -7.32 -10.55 14.43
N THR A 206 -8.15 -10.02 13.53
CA THR A 206 -7.71 -9.30 12.32
C THR A 206 -8.15 -7.84 12.34
N GLU A 207 -8.35 -7.24 13.51
CA GLU A 207 -8.70 -5.82 13.61
C GLU A 207 -7.43 -4.97 13.67
N ASP A 208 -7.28 -4.15 12.65
CA ASP A 208 -6.13 -3.29 12.40
C ASP A 208 -6.52 -1.80 12.26
N ARG A 209 -7.82 -1.48 12.21
CA ARG A 209 -8.33 -0.12 11.97
C ARG A 209 -8.43 0.69 13.26
N TRP A 210 -7.46 0.55 14.16
CA TRP A 210 -7.43 1.24 15.45
C TRP A 210 -7.57 2.77 15.35
N PRO A 211 -6.95 3.46 14.35
CA PRO A 211 -7.18 4.90 14.16
C PRO A 211 -8.65 5.24 13.89
N LEU A 212 -9.33 4.45 13.05
CA LEU A 212 -10.75 4.64 12.73
C LEU A 212 -11.63 4.39 13.95
N LEU A 213 -11.42 3.27 14.65
CA LEU A 213 -12.19 2.93 15.85
C LEU A 213 -12.06 4.01 16.92
N ARG A 214 -10.87 4.60 17.08
CA ARG A 214 -10.64 5.73 17.98
C ARG A 214 -11.43 6.97 17.56
N ARG A 215 -11.45 7.32 16.27
CA ARG A 215 -12.26 8.45 15.76
C ARG A 215 -13.75 8.22 16.02
N ILE A 216 -14.24 7.02 15.79
CA ILE A 216 -15.64 6.64 16.05
C ILE A 216 -15.94 6.75 17.56
N ALA A 217 -15.06 6.25 18.43
CA ALA A 217 -15.24 6.31 19.89
C ALA A 217 -15.38 7.73 20.44
N LEU A 218 -14.75 8.70 19.77
CA LEU A 218 -14.73 10.11 20.15
C LEU A 218 -15.92 10.90 19.58
N LEU A 219 -16.78 10.30 18.76
CA LEU A 219 -18.00 10.92 18.30
C LEU A 219 -18.94 11.19 19.48
N ASP A 220 -19.56 12.36 19.48
CA ASP A 220 -20.51 12.77 20.53
C ASP A 220 -21.75 13.41 19.90
N LYS A 221 -21.59 14.61 19.31
CA LYS A 221 -22.69 15.37 18.71
C LYS A 221 -22.50 15.62 17.22
N ASP A 222 -23.61 15.72 16.49
CA ASP A 222 -23.63 16.21 15.11
C ASP A 222 -23.49 17.74 15.04
N ALA A 223 -23.45 18.30 13.82
CA ALA A 223 -23.30 19.74 13.58
C ALA A 223 -24.46 20.55 14.18
N GLU A 224 -25.64 19.94 14.31
CA GLU A 224 -26.83 20.51 14.91
C GLU A 224 -26.89 20.30 16.44
N GLY A 225 -25.88 19.66 17.03
CA GLY A 225 -25.75 19.47 18.49
C GLY A 225 -26.54 18.29 19.06
N ASN A 226 -27.08 17.41 18.21
CA ASN A 226 -27.79 16.20 18.64
C ASN A 226 -26.80 15.07 18.97
N ASP A 227 -27.14 14.23 19.94
CA ASP A 227 -26.34 13.03 20.28
C ASP A 227 -26.35 12.03 19.11
N LEU A 228 -25.18 11.79 18.53
CA LEU A 228 -24.99 10.85 17.42
C LEU A 228 -25.35 9.42 17.81
N TRP A 229 -25.18 9.06 19.09
CA TRP A 229 -25.39 7.71 19.60
C TRP A 229 -26.83 7.44 20.03
N ALA A 230 -27.71 8.44 19.97
CA ALA A 230 -29.13 8.26 20.23
C ALA A 230 -29.84 7.44 19.14
N SER A 231 -29.25 7.33 17.94
CA SER A 231 -29.85 6.63 16.80
C SER A 231 -28.81 5.82 16.02
N PRO A 232 -29.07 4.52 15.75
CA PRO A 232 -28.21 3.69 14.89
C PRO A 232 -27.95 4.30 13.51
N ASP A 233 -28.94 4.96 12.90
CA ASP A 233 -28.78 5.54 11.57
C ASP A 233 -27.91 6.80 11.57
N ARG A 234 -28.01 7.63 12.62
CA ARG A 234 -27.18 8.83 12.76
C ARG A 234 -25.71 8.46 12.87
N ILE A 235 -25.39 7.57 13.79
CA ILE A 235 -24.00 7.11 13.96
C ILE A 235 -23.49 6.36 12.73
N ALA A 236 -24.34 5.55 12.07
CA ALA A 236 -23.92 4.83 10.87
C ALA A 236 -23.59 5.76 9.69
N ARG A 237 -24.32 6.87 9.51
CA ARG A 237 -23.96 7.89 8.51
C ARG A 237 -22.60 8.52 8.80
N GLU A 238 -22.34 8.84 10.05
CA GLU A 238 -21.06 9.44 10.44
C GLU A 238 -19.89 8.45 10.32
N ILE A 239 -20.10 7.18 10.68
CA ILE A 239 -19.12 6.11 10.44
C ILE A 239 -18.83 5.97 8.95
N ALA A 240 -19.86 5.98 8.09
CA ALA A 240 -19.68 5.88 6.64
C ALA A 240 -18.88 7.07 6.09
N ARG A 241 -19.10 8.28 6.62
CA ARG A 241 -18.33 9.49 6.29
C ARG A 241 -16.85 9.31 6.65
N LEU A 242 -16.55 8.86 7.87
CA LEU A 242 -15.18 8.61 8.34
C LEU A 242 -14.47 7.51 7.52
N GLN A 243 -15.18 6.43 7.19
CA GLN A 243 -14.68 5.38 6.32
C GLN A 243 -14.40 5.89 4.90
N GLY A 244 -15.26 6.75 4.37
CA GLY A 244 -15.07 7.39 3.06
C GLY A 244 -13.83 8.28 3.02
N GLU A 245 -13.61 9.09 4.06
CA GLU A 245 -12.40 9.90 4.20
C GLU A 245 -11.13 9.05 4.24
N GLN A 246 -11.14 7.97 5.02
CA GLN A 246 -9.98 7.09 5.12
C GLN A 246 -9.69 6.41 3.78
N ARG A 247 -10.70 5.83 3.12
CA ARG A 247 -10.51 5.24 1.78
C ARG A 247 -10.02 6.26 0.76
N ALA A 248 -10.51 7.50 0.82
CA ALA A 248 -10.02 8.56 -0.05
C ALA A 248 -8.54 8.86 0.22
N GLN A 249 -8.13 8.89 1.48
CA GLN A 249 -6.72 9.06 1.86
C GLN A 249 -5.87 7.87 1.42
N ASP A 250 -6.33 6.64 1.65
CA ASP A 250 -5.63 5.41 1.21
C ASP A 250 -5.44 5.43 -0.31
N ILE A 251 -6.47 5.81 -1.08
CA ILE A 251 -6.38 5.99 -2.54
C ILE A 251 -5.38 7.09 -2.90
N ILE A 252 -5.35 8.22 -2.19
CA ILE A 252 -4.37 9.29 -2.43
C ILE A 252 -2.95 8.79 -2.17
N ASP A 253 -2.74 8.04 -1.09
CA ASP A 253 -1.44 7.51 -0.67
C ASP A 253 -0.96 6.39 -1.60
N GLU A 254 -1.87 5.54 -2.09
CA GLU A 254 -1.61 4.50 -3.10
C GLU A 254 -1.45 5.07 -4.51
N THR A 255 -2.02 6.26 -4.77
CA THR A 255 -1.96 6.96 -6.06
C THR A 255 -1.23 8.31 -5.94
N PRO A 256 0.05 8.32 -5.50
CA PRO A 256 0.78 9.56 -5.24
C PRO A 256 1.06 10.40 -6.50
N PHE A 257 0.73 9.87 -7.69
CA PHE A 257 0.93 10.53 -8.98
C PHE A 257 -0.36 11.09 -9.59
N GLY A 258 -1.48 10.99 -8.88
CA GLY A 258 -2.72 11.67 -9.26
C GLY A 258 -2.59 13.16 -9.00
N LEU A 259 -2.92 13.99 -9.99
CA LEU A 259 -3.18 15.40 -9.75
C LEU A 259 -4.16 15.52 -8.57
N ARG A 260 -3.78 16.26 -7.52
CA ARG A 260 -4.69 16.55 -6.41
C ARG A 260 -5.81 17.44 -6.94
N VAL A 261 -7.04 16.97 -6.83
CA VAL A 261 -8.21 17.76 -7.22
C VAL A 261 -8.64 18.58 -6.02
N LEU A 262 -8.37 19.89 -6.06
CA LEU A 262 -8.77 20.83 -5.04
C LEU A 262 -10.07 21.54 -5.45
N ALA A 263 -10.95 21.76 -4.47
CA ALA A 263 -12.11 22.61 -4.66
C ALA A 263 -11.72 24.08 -4.46
N ARG A 264 -12.20 24.96 -5.34
CA ARG A 264 -12.15 26.43 -5.14
C ARG A 264 -13.54 26.91 -4.72
N PRO A 265 -13.87 27.00 -3.41
CA PRO A 265 -15.25 27.13 -2.94
C PRO A 265 -15.95 28.37 -3.49
N ARG A 266 -15.22 29.49 -3.60
CA ARG A 266 -15.73 30.76 -4.14
C ARG A 266 -16.12 30.71 -5.62
N LYS A 267 -15.60 29.75 -6.39
CA LYS A 267 -15.87 29.64 -7.83
C LYS A 267 -16.71 28.42 -8.18
N GLY A 268 -16.95 27.50 -7.25
CA GLY A 268 -17.66 26.25 -7.52
C GLY A 268 -16.96 25.34 -8.53
N VAL A 269 -15.64 25.50 -8.72
CA VAL A 269 -14.86 24.75 -9.71
C VAL A 269 -13.80 23.90 -9.00
N LEU A 270 -13.66 22.67 -9.47
CA LEU A 270 -12.55 21.77 -9.12
C LEU A 270 -11.35 22.08 -10.02
N TYR A 271 -10.15 22.12 -9.46
CA TYR A 271 -8.92 22.28 -10.23
C TYR A 271 -7.86 21.28 -9.78
N SER A 272 -7.07 20.81 -10.73
CA SER A 272 -5.95 19.92 -10.47
C SER A 272 -4.70 20.71 -10.07
N VAL A 273 -4.00 20.23 -9.06
CA VAL A 273 -2.64 20.66 -8.70
C VAL A 273 -1.70 19.46 -8.67
N PRO A 274 -0.38 19.67 -8.81
CA PRO A 274 0.59 18.59 -8.61
C PRO A 274 0.41 17.93 -7.25
N ALA A 275 0.64 16.62 -7.16
CA ALA A 275 0.59 15.90 -5.89
C ALA A 275 1.67 16.37 -4.92
N GLU A 276 2.83 16.72 -5.47
CA GLU A 276 4.00 17.25 -4.78
C GLU A 276 4.40 18.59 -5.41
N GLU A 277 4.52 19.63 -4.59
CA GLU A 277 5.08 20.92 -5.01
C GLU A 277 6.51 21.03 -4.46
N VAL A 278 7.48 21.15 -5.36
CA VAL A 278 8.90 21.33 -5.03
C VAL A 278 9.38 22.65 -5.60
N ASP A 279 10.17 23.41 -4.84
CA ASP A 279 10.83 24.61 -5.36
C ASP A 279 11.98 24.21 -6.30
N LEU A 280 11.73 24.32 -7.60
CA LEU A 280 12.72 24.02 -8.64
C LEU A 280 13.30 25.30 -9.26
N SER A 281 13.17 26.45 -8.59
CA SER A 281 13.56 27.75 -9.13
C SER A 281 15.04 27.80 -9.56
N GLU A 282 15.94 27.20 -8.77
CA GLU A 282 17.36 27.09 -9.09
C GLU A 282 17.60 26.24 -10.36
N VAL A 283 16.99 25.06 -10.42
CA VAL A 283 17.08 24.15 -11.56
C VAL A 283 16.55 24.83 -12.83
N VAL A 284 15.37 25.46 -12.75
CA VAL A 284 14.78 26.24 -13.85
C VAL A 284 15.71 27.39 -14.28
N GLY A 285 16.36 28.05 -13.33
CA GLY A 285 17.39 29.06 -13.58
C GLY A 285 18.56 28.51 -14.39
N ARG A 286 19.11 27.36 -13.99
CA ARG A 286 20.21 26.68 -14.68
C ARG A 286 19.81 26.21 -16.09
N ILE A 287 18.60 25.70 -16.28
CA ILE A 287 18.09 25.33 -17.63
C ILE A 287 18.04 26.57 -18.53
N ARG A 288 17.49 27.69 -18.03
CA ARG A 288 17.44 28.95 -18.80
C ARG A 288 18.84 29.44 -19.17
N GLN A 289 19.81 29.28 -18.26
CA GLN A 289 21.20 29.64 -18.52
C GLN A 289 21.82 28.76 -19.61
N ALA A 290 21.64 27.44 -19.55
CA ALA A 290 22.12 26.51 -20.57
C ALA A 290 21.60 26.87 -21.98
N LEU A 291 20.31 27.22 -22.09
CA LEU A 291 19.72 27.66 -23.36
C LEU A 291 20.29 29.00 -23.87
N LYS A 292 20.63 29.92 -22.96
CA LYS A 292 21.30 31.19 -23.31
C LYS A 292 22.73 30.93 -23.81
N ASP A 293 23.46 30.08 -23.10
CA ASP A 293 24.85 29.74 -23.45
C ASP A 293 24.93 29.02 -24.79
N PHE A 294 24.01 28.10 -25.06
CA PHE A 294 23.84 27.48 -26.37
C PHE A 294 23.66 28.54 -27.47
N THR A 295 22.69 29.44 -27.30
CA THR A 295 22.41 30.51 -28.27
C THR A 295 23.63 31.42 -28.48
N ALA A 296 24.36 31.74 -27.41
CA ALA A 296 25.57 32.56 -27.47
C ALA A 296 26.71 31.85 -28.22
N ARG A 297 26.89 30.55 -28.02
CA ARG A 297 27.89 29.74 -28.75
C ARG A 297 27.57 29.70 -30.24
N CYS A 298 26.32 29.45 -30.60
CA CYS A 298 25.87 29.48 -31.99
C CYS A 298 26.15 30.81 -32.70
N ARG A 299 25.96 31.95 -31.99
CA ARG A 299 26.26 33.29 -32.54
C ARG A 299 27.74 33.61 -32.65
N ARG A 300 28.57 33.04 -31.76
CA ARG A 300 30.02 33.27 -31.75
C ARG A 300 30.78 32.40 -32.76
N ASP A 301 30.13 31.38 -33.29
CA ASP A 301 30.74 30.53 -34.31
C ASP A 301 31.04 31.35 -35.58
N ARG A 302 32.32 31.43 -35.93
CA ARG A 302 32.84 32.13 -37.11
C ARG A 302 33.32 31.16 -38.20
N SER A 303 32.98 29.88 -38.06
CA SER A 303 33.28 28.86 -39.05
C SER A 303 32.75 29.25 -40.44
N ALA A 304 33.51 28.92 -41.48
CA ALA A 304 33.16 29.29 -42.86
C ALA A 304 31.83 28.65 -43.32
N ASN A 305 31.45 27.52 -42.72
CA ASN A 305 30.21 26.80 -43.01
C ASN A 305 28.97 27.37 -42.29
N ARG A 306 29.12 28.42 -41.46
CA ARG A 306 28.01 29.05 -40.71
C ARG A 306 27.20 28.05 -39.87
N LEU A 307 27.86 27.01 -39.37
CA LEU A 307 27.21 25.89 -38.69
C LEU A 307 26.41 26.35 -37.46
N GLY A 308 26.95 27.28 -36.68
CA GLY A 308 26.26 27.86 -35.53
C GLY A 308 24.94 28.55 -35.89
N GLN A 309 24.85 29.24 -37.03
CA GLN A 309 23.61 29.88 -37.46
C GLN A 309 22.56 28.85 -37.89
N GLN A 310 22.99 27.79 -38.59
CA GLN A 310 22.13 26.67 -38.98
C GLN A 310 21.57 25.95 -37.74
N MET A 311 22.43 25.60 -36.77
CA MET A 311 22.02 25.00 -35.49
C MET A 311 21.00 25.86 -34.74
N SER A 312 21.28 27.17 -34.61
CA SER A 312 20.37 28.10 -33.92
C SER A 312 19.01 28.19 -34.61
N THR A 313 18.97 28.06 -35.93
CA THR A 313 17.72 28.17 -36.71
C THR A 313 16.92 26.89 -36.60
N ALA A 314 17.56 25.73 -36.79
CA ALA A 314 16.93 24.42 -36.73
C ALA A 314 16.35 24.11 -35.33
N LEU A 315 17.05 24.49 -34.25
CA LEU A 315 16.66 24.16 -32.88
C LEU A 315 15.78 25.25 -32.22
N ALA A 316 15.54 26.38 -32.89
CA ALA A 316 14.74 27.48 -32.33
C ALA A 316 13.32 27.07 -31.88
N PRO A 317 12.56 26.22 -32.61
CA PRO A 317 11.24 25.79 -32.18
C PRO A 317 11.27 25.03 -30.85
N ALA A 318 12.12 24.01 -30.73
CA ALA A 318 12.24 23.21 -29.51
C ALA A 318 12.75 24.04 -28.31
N VAL A 319 13.64 25.03 -28.54
CA VAL A 319 14.04 25.99 -27.50
C VAL A 319 12.87 26.87 -27.04
N ALA A 320 12.00 27.29 -27.95
CA ALA A 320 10.83 28.10 -27.63
C ALA A 320 9.80 27.31 -26.82
N ASP A 321 9.52 26.07 -27.22
CA ASP A 321 8.62 25.17 -26.50
C ASP A 321 9.13 24.87 -25.09
N LEU A 322 10.41 24.51 -24.94
CA LEU A 322 10.99 24.29 -23.61
C LEU A 322 10.90 25.54 -22.74
N ARG A 323 11.14 26.74 -23.28
CA ARG A 323 10.99 28.00 -22.51
C ARG A 323 9.55 28.27 -22.05
N ARG A 324 8.55 27.85 -22.83
CA ARG A 324 7.13 27.94 -22.45
C ARG A 324 6.84 26.98 -21.31
N ASP A 325 7.30 25.74 -21.42
CA ASP A 325 7.09 24.69 -20.42
C ASP A 325 7.77 25.03 -19.08
N LEU A 326 8.99 25.58 -19.12
CA LEU A 326 9.71 26.08 -17.93
C LEU A 326 8.96 27.18 -17.16
N ARG A 327 8.00 27.88 -17.79
CA ARG A 327 7.16 28.86 -17.09
C ARG A 327 5.92 28.20 -16.50
N ARG A 328 5.38 27.20 -17.19
CA ARG A 328 4.14 26.51 -16.81
C ARG A 328 4.36 25.49 -15.70
N HIS A 329 5.49 24.80 -15.73
CA HIS A 329 5.78 23.63 -14.89
C HIS A 329 6.92 23.89 -13.89
N ALA A 330 7.18 25.16 -13.53
CA ALA A 330 8.28 25.51 -12.64
C ALA A 330 8.16 24.93 -11.22
N THR A 331 6.97 24.52 -10.81
CA THR A 331 6.67 23.95 -9.49
C THR A 331 6.20 22.50 -9.55
N ASP A 332 6.17 21.90 -10.75
CA ASP A 332 5.70 20.53 -10.97
C ASP A 332 6.89 19.67 -11.43
N PRO A 333 7.53 18.91 -10.52
CA PRO A 333 8.73 18.15 -10.83
C PRO A 333 8.49 17.10 -11.92
N HIS A 334 7.31 16.47 -11.95
CA HIS A 334 7.00 15.44 -12.93
C HIS A 334 6.84 16.02 -14.33
N GLN A 335 6.05 17.10 -14.47
CA GLN A 335 5.84 17.74 -15.77
C GLN A 335 7.14 18.40 -16.27
N LEU A 336 7.92 19.01 -15.39
CA LEU A 336 9.20 19.61 -15.75
C LEU A 336 10.20 18.55 -16.25
N PHE A 337 10.28 17.41 -15.56
CA PHE A 337 11.13 16.29 -15.96
C PHE A 337 10.73 15.73 -17.33
N ASP A 338 9.42 15.59 -17.58
CA ASP A 338 8.89 15.13 -18.87
C ASP A 338 9.14 16.13 -20.01
N SER A 339 8.91 17.43 -19.77
CA SER A 339 9.22 18.50 -20.74
C SER A 339 10.70 18.52 -21.11
N LEU A 340 11.59 18.34 -20.14
CA LEU A 340 13.03 18.23 -20.42
C LEU A 340 13.38 16.98 -21.23
N ARG A 341 12.80 15.82 -20.87
CA ARG A 341 13.00 14.58 -21.62
C ARG A 341 12.55 14.73 -23.07
N HIS A 342 11.39 15.35 -23.29
CA HIS A 342 10.86 15.58 -24.63
C HIS A 342 11.74 16.54 -25.42
N ALA A 343 12.14 17.68 -24.81
CA ALA A 343 13.02 18.64 -25.46
C ALA A 343 14.38 18.03 -25.85
N GLN A 344 14.98 17.21 -24.99
CA GLN A 344 16.23 16.48 -25.31
C GLN A 344 16.06 15.58 -26.52
N LYS A 345 15.02 14.75 -26.56
CA LYS A 345 14.73 13.88 -27.71
C LYS A 345 14.54 14.68 -28.99
N GLU A 346 13.83 15.80 -28.94
CA GLU A 346 13.63 16.68 -30.10
C GLU A 346 14.92 17.36 -30.57
N PHE A 347 15.79 17.75 -29.64
CA PHE A 347 17.12 18.26 -29.98
C PHE A 347 17.99 17.18 -30.64
N GLU A 348 18.01 15.95 -30.10
CA GLU A 348 18.74 14.81 -30.67
C GLU A 348 18.23 14.48 -32.09
N ARG A 349 16.90 14.35 -32.26
CA ARG A 349 16.26 14.07 -33.56
C ARG A 349 16.58 15.14 -34.59
N THR A 350 16.47 16.41 -34.20
CA THR A 350 16.77 17.54 -35.09
C THR A 350 18.25 17.55 -35.44
N ALA A 351 19.15 17.36 -34.47
CA ALA A 351 20.58 17.34 -34.73
C ALA A 351 21.00 16.21 -35.67
N HIS A 352 20.40 15.03 -35.49
CA HIS A 352 20.63 13.89 -36.38
C HIS A 352 20.12 14.16 -37.80
N ARG A 353 18.90 14.69 -37.93
CA ARG A 353 18.29 15.00 -39.23
C ARG A 353 19.08 16.04 -40.03
N GLU A 354 19.59 17.07 -39.34
CA GLU A 354 20.37 18.14 -39.97
C GLU A 354 21.86 17.80 -40.12
N GLY A 355 22.30 16.62 -39.67
CA GLY A 355 23.70 16.18 -39.78
C GLY A 355 24.68 17.00 -38.95
N PHE A 356 24.27 17.52 -37.79
CA PHE A 356 25.15 18.28 -36.91
C PHE A 356 26.21 17.37 -36.28
N PRO A 357 27.45 17.87 -36.08
CA PRO A 357 28.50 17.08 -35.46
C PRO A 357 28.10 16.66 -34.05
N ASN A 358 28.43 15.41 -33.72
CA ASN A 358 28.18 14.84 -32.40
C ASN A 358 28.94 15.59 -31.31
N GLU A 359 30.08 16.19 -31.61
CA GLU A 359 30.87 17.01 -30.67
C GLU A 359 30.56 18.49 -30.90
N GLY A 360 30.00 19.20 -29.91
CA GLY A 360 29.70 20.62 -30.13
C GLY A 360 28.85 21.36 -29.10
N ALA A 361 28.12 22.37 -29.59
CA ALA A 361 27.22 23.16 -28.75
C ALA A 361 25.93 22.40 -28.43
N VAL A 362 25.47 21.54 -29.33
CA VAL A 362 24.23 20.76 -29.18
C VAL A 362 24.39 19.64 -28.15
N GLU A 363 25.46 18.83 -28.25
CA GLU A 363 25.76 17.77 -27.29
C GLU A 363 25.90 18.33 -25.87
N ARG A 364 26.67 19.42 -25.69
CA ARG A 364 26.79 20.11 -24.39
C ARG A 364 25.46 20.61 -23.84
N LEU A 365 24.53 21.02 -24.70
CA LEU A 365 23.19 21.38 -24.26
C LEU A 365 22.43 20.13 -23.80
N ILE A 366 22.43 19.05 -24.58
CA ILE A 366 21.75 17.79 -24.26
C ILE A 366 22.25 17.22 -22.93
N ASP A 367 23.57 17.14 -22.75
CA ASP A 367 24.22 16.69 -21.52
C ASP A 367 23.84 17.58 -20.32
N GLY A 368 23.87 18.91 -20.52
CA GLY A 368 23.46 19.86 -19.49
C GLY A 368 22.00 19.66 -19.06
N LEU A 369 21.10 19.41 -20.01
CA LEU A 369 19.69 19.09 -19.71
C LEU A 369 19.56 17.73 -19.03
N GLN A 370 20.45 16.78 -19.29
CA GLN A 370 20.43 15.44 -18.70
C GLN A 370 20.78 15.52 -17.22
N THR A 371 21.87 16.22 -16.90
CA THR A 371 22.25 16.51 -15.50
C THR A 371 21.13 17.26 -14.77
N LEU A 372 20.49 18.24 -15.42
CA LEU A 372 19.40 19.00 -14.77
C LEU A 372 18.15 18.15 -14.55
N ARG A 373 17.88 17.13 -15.37
CA ARG A 373 16.82 16.15 -15.10
C ARG A 373 17.17 15.26 -13.91
N GLU A 374 18.44 14.88 -13.78
CA GLU A 374 18.93 14.13 -12.62
C GLU A 374 18.81 14.97 -11.34
N ASP A 375 19.13 16.27 -11.41
CA ASP A 375 18.93 17.20 -10.29
C ASP A 375 17.45 17.30 -9.87
N ILE A 376 16.49 17.30 -10.82
CA ILE A 376 15.05 17.23 -10.50
C ILE A 376 14.72 15.91 -9.81
N ALA A 377 15.25 14.79 -10.29
CA ALA A 377 15.01 13.48 -9.71
C ALA A 377 15.60 13.35 -8.29
N VAL A 378 16.69 14.04 -8.00
CA VAL A 378 17.27 14.15 -6.64
C VAL A 378 16.40 15.04 -5.75
N ALA A 379 15.92 16.18 -6.26
CA ALA A 379 15.07 17.11 -5.52
C ALA A 379 13.67 16.54 -5.24
N ALA A 380 13.16 15.68 -6.13
CA ALA A 380 11.84 15.06 -6.05
C ALA A 380 11.93 13.54 -6.30
N PRO A 381 12.18 12.72 -5.25
CA PRO A 381 12.33 11.27 -5.37
C PRO A 381 11.12 10.56 -6.02
N SER A 382 9.93 11.14 -5.91
CA SER A 382 8.69 10.69 -6.58
C SER A 382 8.85 10.57 -8.10
N VAL A 383 9.69 11.40 -8.73
CA VAL A 383 10.00 11.33 -10.17
C VAL A 383 10.72 10.03 -10.52
N VAL A 384 11.64 9.57 -9.66
CA VAL A 384 12.36 8.30 -9.84
C VAL A 384 11.39 7.12 -9.74
N GLU A 385 10.52 7.13 -8.75
CA GLU A 385 9.50 6.09 -8.58
C GLU A 385 8.55 6.02 -9.79
N MET A 386 8.15 7.18 -10.32
CA MET A 386 7.31 7.25 -11.51
C MET A 386 8.02 6.68 -12.74
N GLU A 387 9.29 7.03 -12.98
CA GLU A 387 10.04 6.46 -14.11
C GLU A 387 10.26 4.95 -13.93
N ARG A 388 10.43 4.46 -12.69
CA ARG A 388 10.45 3.03 -12.40
C ARG A 388 9.12 2.35 -12.76
N LYS A 389 7.99 2.93 -12.35
CA LYS A 389 6.66 2.38 -12.67
C LYS A 389 6.40 2.40 -14.19
N ARG A 390 6.76 3.49 -14.88
CA ARG A 390 6.65 3.59 -16.34
C ARG A 390 7.50 2.56 -17.06
N LEU A 391 8.74 2.33 -16.61
CA LEU A 391 9.55 1.28 -17.24
C LEU A 391 9.00 -0.11 -16.97
N ALA A 392 8.48 -0.38 -15.76
CA ALA A 392 7.83 -1.65 -15.47
C ALA A 392 6.67 -1.94 -16.45
N VAL A 393 5.82 -0.94 -16.70
CA VAL A 393 4.74 -1.04 -17.70
C VAL A 393 5.32 -1.27 -19.10
N ARG A 394 6.37 -0.53 -19.48
CA ARG A 394 7.02 -0.75 -20.80
C ARG A 394 7.53 -2.19 -20.92
N LEU A 395 8.25 -2.71 -19.92
CA LEU A 395 8.76 -4.09 -19.90
C LEU A 395 7.66 -5.14 -20.02
N GLN A 396 6.47 -4.87 -19.47
CA GLN A 396 5.30 -5.73 -19.66
C GLN A 396 4.77 -5.70 -21.11
N LEU A 397 4.89 -4.55 -21.79
CA LEU A 397 4.42 -4.35 -23.16
C LEU A 397 5.44 -4.79 -24.23
N VAL A 398 6.72 -5.00 -23.87
CA VAL A 398 7.75 -5.51 -24.79
C VAL A 398 7.40 -6.95 -25.23
N SER A 399 7.39 -7.19 -26.54
CA SER A 399 7.13 -8.52 -27.11
C SER A 399 8.23 -9.53 -26.75
N GLN A 400 7.95 -10.83 -26.86
CA GLN A 400 8.98 -11.86 -26.59
C GLN A 400 10.17 -11.73 -27.55
N ASP A 401 9.92 -11.47 -28.84
CA ASP A 401 10.97 -11.27 -29.85
C ASP A 401 11.88 -10.09 -29.50
N GLN A 402 11.29 -9.00 -29.00
CA GLN A 402 12.07 -7.90 -28.48
C GLN A 402 12.89 -8.36 -27.29
N LYS A 403 12.32 -9.01 -26.26
CA LYS A 403 13.10 -9.49 -25.10
C LYS A 403 14.29 -10.37 -25.51
N LEU A 404 14.11 -11.23 -26.52
CA LEU A 404 15.18 -12.04 -27.10
C LEU A 404 16.28 -11.19 -27.73
N ALA A 405 15.93 -10.19 -28.55
CA ALA A 405 16.91 -9.26 -29.12
C ALA A 405 17.72 -8.55 -28.01
N ALA A 406 17.09 -8.22 -26.89
CA ALA A 406 17.73 -7.54 -25.76
C ALA A 406 18.81 -8.39 -25.13
N LEU A 407 18.48 -9.66 -24.89
CA LEU A 407 19.39 -10.65 -24.36
C LEU A 407 20.57 -10.87 -25.31
N ARG A 408 20.35 -10.86 -26.64
CA ARG A 408 21.42 -10.95 -27.65
C ARG A 408 22.39 -9.77 -27.53
N LEU A 409 21.86 -8.56 -27.43
CA LEU A 409 22.68 -7.35 -27.29
C LEU A 409 23.47 -7.32 -25.97
N LEU A 410 22.86 -7.74 -24.86
CA LEU A 410 23.53 -7.80 -23.56
C LEU A 410 24.64 -8.85 -23.53
N ALA A 411 24.43 -10.00 -24.19
CA ALA A 411 25.43 -11.05 -24.33
C ALA A 411 26.64 -10.60 -25.16
N GLY A 412 26.39 -9.96 -26.30
CA GLY A 412 27.45 -9.37 -27.12
C GLY A 412 28.27 -8.33 -26.36
N LEU A 413 27.61 -7.42 -25.64
CA LEU A 413 28.29 -6.44 -24.78
C LEU A 413 29.14 -7.11 -23.67
N GLY A 414 28.64 -8.20 -23.08
CA GLY A 414 29.39 -8.96 -22.08
C GLY A 414 30.63 -9.66 -22.64
N ALA A 415 30.56 -10.16 -23.88
CA ALA A 415 31.70 -10.74 -24.58
C ALA A 415 32.77 -9.70 -24.93
N ASP A 416 32.34 -8.49 -25.29
CA ASP A 416 33.22 -7.36 -25.67
C ASP A 416 33.74 -6.51 -24.52
N SER A 417 33.37 -6.84 -23.28
CA SER A 417 33.77 -6.07 -22.11
C SER A 417 34.69 -6.87 -21.19
N GLU A 418 35.49 -6.13 -20.42
CA GLU A 418 36.36 -6.68 -19.38
C GLU A 418 36.01 -6.10 -18.00
N GLY A 419 36.49 -6.75 -16.94
CA GLY A 419 36.39 -6.25 -15.57
C GLY A 419 34.95 -6.12 -15.07
N PHE A 420 34.62 -4.98 -14.46
CA PHE A 420 33.32 -4.77 -13.81
C PHE A 420 32.14 -4.86 -14.79
N LEU A 421 32.31 -4.35 -16.02
CA LEU A 421 31.23 -4.34 -17.00
C LEU A 421 30.84 -5.76 -17.42
N GLN A 422 31.83 -6.62 -17.65
CA GLN A 422 31.62 -8.04 -17.96
C GLN A 422 30.89 -8.78 -16.84
N VAL A 423 31.29 -8.53 -15.59
CA VAL A 423 30.65 -9.13 -14.42
C VAL A 423 29.21 -8.64 -14.29
N ALA A 424 28.95 -7.34 -14.45
CA ALA A 424 27.62 -6.76 -14.34
C ALA A 424 26.67 -7.27 -15.45
N THR A 425 27.15 -7.40 -16.69
CA THR A 425 26.38 -8.00 -17.80
C THR A 425 26.08 -9.47 -17.56
N GLN A 426 27.04 -10.22 -17.01
CA GLN A 426 26.84 -11.63 -16.63
C GLN A 426 25.80 -11.77 -15.51
N THR A 427 25.89 -10.96 -14.45
CA THR A 427 24.92 -10.97 -13.35
C THR A 427 23.53 -10.61 -13.86
N ALA A 428 23.40 -9.57 -14.70
CA ALA A 428 22.10 -9.17 -15.25
C ALA A 428 21.49 -10.28 -16.12
N LEU A 429 22.27 -10.94 -16.97
CA LEU A 429 21.80 -12.08 -17.77
C LEU A 429 21.29 -13.22 -16.87
N LEU A 430 22.07 -13.62 -15.87
CA LEU A 430 21.67 -14.67 -14.93
C LEU A 430 20.37 -14.30 -14.21
N THR A 431 20.24 -13.06 -13.71
CA THR A 431 19.04 -12.61 -13.02
C THR A 431 17.81 -12.54 -13.94
N ILE A 432 17.97 -12.16 -15.22
CA ILE A 432 16.85 -12.12 -16.18
C ILE A 432 16.36 -13.53 -16.52
N LEU A 433 17.29 -14.47 -16.68
CA LEU A 433 17.00 -15.84 -17.06
C LEU A 433 16.52 -16.72 -15.89
N ASP A 434 16.83 -16.33 -14.66
CA ASP A 434 16.40 -17.05 -13.47
C ASP A 434 14.89 -16.89 -13.20
N GLU A 435 14.14 -18.00 -13.36
CA GLU A 435 12.71 -18.05 -13.07
C GLU A 435 12.41 -17.85 -11.57
N ALA A 436 13.37 -18.16 -10.69
CA ALA A 436 13.23 -18.00 -9.25
C ALA A 436 13.66 -16.61 -8.73
N ALA A 437 14.28 -15.78 -9.58
CA ALA A 437 14.64 -14.42 -9.20
C ALA A 437 13.38 -13.60 -8.89
N ASP A 438 13.43 -12.83 -7.81
CA ASP A 438 12.30 -11.96 -7.46
C ASP A 438 12.04 -10.89 -8.54
N ASP A 439 10.81 -10.40 -8.59
CA ASP A 439 10.37 -9.44 -9.61
C ASP A 439 11.14 -8.11 -9.56
N GLU A 440 11.71 -7.75 -8.41
CA GLU A 440 12.49 -6.52 -8.25
C GLU A 440 13.89 -6.70 -8.83
N ALA A 441 14.57 -7.81 -8.52
CA ALA A 441 15.87 -8.18 -9.07
C ALA A 441 15.80 -8.32 -10.60
N ARG A 442 14.79 -9.01 -11.14
CA ARG A 442 14.57 -9.09 -12.59
C ARG A 442 14.39 -7.71 -13.21
N ARG A 443 13.59 -6.85 -12.58
CA ARG A 443 13.38 -5.48 -13.05
C ARG A 443 14.66 -4.65 -13.02
N ASN A 444 15.48 -4.77 -11.98
CA ASN A 444 16.79 -4.13 -11.85
C ASN A 444 17.78 -4.58 -12.92
N ALA A 445 17.79 -5.87 -13.26
CA ALA A 445 18.61 -6.39 -14.36
C ALA A 445 18.15 -5.83 -15.72
N TRP A 446 16.84 -5.75 -15.97
CA TRP A 446 16.30 -5.09 -17.16
C TRP A 446 16.64 -3.58 -17.21
N TYR A 447 16.60 -2.86 -16.08
CA TYR A 447 17.04 -1.46 -16.00
C TYR A 447 18.50 -1.32 -16.40
N PHE A 448 19.38 -2.15 -15.83
CA PHE A 448 20.81 -2.13 -16.13
C PHE A 448 21.04 -2.35 -17.63
N MET A 449 20.42 -3.39 -18.20
CA MET A 449 20.53 -3.73 -19.62
C MET A 449 20.11 -2.56 -20.52
N LEU A 450 18.92 -1.99 -20.27
CA LEU A 450 18.38 -0.89 -21.08
C LEU A 450 19.21 0.39 -20.99
N ALA A 451 19.88 0.62 -19.87
CA ALA A 451 20.76 1.77 -19.68
C ALA A 451 22.13 1.56 -20.34
N ILE A 452 22.71 0.36 -20.25
CA ILE A 452 24.11 0.12 -20.59
C ILE A 452 24.34 -0.24 -22.06
N VAL A 453 23.43 -1.00 -22.68
CA VAL A 453 23.59 -1.47 -24.07
C VAL A 453 23.71 -0.31 -25.06
N PRO A 454 22.87 0.74 -25.04
CA PRO A 454 23.02 1.87 -25.95
C PRO A 454 24.29 2.67 -25.73
N ARG A 455 24.76 2.77 -24.48
CA ARG A 455 26.00 3.48 -24.13
C ARG A 455 27.22 2.72 -24.61
N GLY A 456 27.27 1.41 -24.38
CA GLY A 456 28.34 0.53 -24.86
C GLY A 456 28.47 0.58 -26.38
N ALA A 457 27.37 0.48 -27.11
CA ALA A 457 27.37 0.56 -28.58
C ALA A 457 27.93 1.90 -29.09
N ARG A 458 27.55 3.03 -28.47
CA ARG A 458 28.07 4.37 -28.82
C ARG A 458 29.58 4.47 -28.60
N GLU A 459 30.07 4.00 -27.45
CA GLU A 459 31.50 4.09 -27.11
C GLU A 459 32.36 3.18 -28.01
N MET A 460 31.90 1.97 -28.34
CA MET A 460 32.61 1.09 -29.29
C MET A 460 32.69 1.70 -30.69
N SER A 461 31.61 2.33 -31.16
CA SER A 461 31.59 3.05 -32.43
C SER A 461 32.56 4.24 -32.44
N ARG A 462 32.57 5.04 -31.36
CA ARG A 462 33.53 6.16 -31.18
C ARG A 462 34.97 5.67 -31.22
N ALA A 463 35.25 4.54 -30.57
CA ALA A 463 36.59 3.94 -30.52
C ALA A 463 36.97 3.13 -31.78
N LYS A 464 36.05 2.99 -32.75
CA LYS A 464 36.21 2.16 -33.96
C LYS A 464 36.61 0.71 -33.64
N LEU A 465 36.10 0.18 -32.53
CA LEU A 465 36.34 -1.20 -32.12
C LEU A 465 35.46 -2.15 -32.93
N ALA A 466 36.03 -3.27 -33.35
CA ALA A 466 35.26 -4.36 -33.93
C ALA A 466 34.52 -5.09 -32.78
N PRO A 467 33.22 -5.35 -32.91
CA PRO A 467 32.46 -6.11 -31.93
C PRO A 467 32.70 -7.62 -32.05
N ALA A 468 32.41 -8.34 -30.98
CA ALA A 468 32.52 -9.78 -30.88
C ALA A 468 31.73 -10.49 -31.98
N THR A 469 32.30 -11.58 -32.48
CA THR A 469 31.63 -12.45 -33.42
C THR A 469 30.47 -13.19 -32.73
N PRO A 470 29.48 -13.70 -33.49
CA PRO A 470 28.42 -14.52 -32.93
C PRO A 470 28.94 -15.72 -32.11
N GLU A 471 30.06 -16.32 -32.52
CA GLU A 471 30.71 -17.42 -31.82
C GLU A 471 31.29 -16.99 -30.47
N GLU A 472 31.88 -15.79 -30.38
CA GLU A 472 32.41 -15.22 -29.14
C GLU A 472 31.28 -14.88 -28.16
N ALA A 473 30.19 -14.29 -28.65
CA ALA A 473 28.99 -14.03 -27.85
C ALA A 473 28.34 -15.33 -27.35
N LYS A 474 28.27 -16.37 -28.20
CA LYS A 474 27.79 -17.70 -27.83
C LYS A 474 28.69 -18.35 -26.78
N GLY A 475 30.01 -18.28 -26.94
CA GLY A 475 30.97 -18.81 -25.97
C GLY A 475 30.85 -18.11 -24.61
N PHE A 476 30.56 -16.81 -24.60
CA PHE A 476 30.23 -16.07 -23.38
C PHE A 476 28.93 -16.59 -22.75
N LEU A 477 27.86 -16.74 -23.51
CA LEU A 477 26.59 -17.29 -23.02
C LEU A 477 26.74 -18.69 -22.43
N ASP A 478 27.50 -19.57 -23.09
CA ASP A 478 27.80 -20.91 -22.58
C ASP A 478 28.56 -20.85 -21.25
N LYS A 479 29.49 -19.90 -21.10
CA LYS A 479 30.22 -19.68 -19.85
C LYS A 479 29.30 -19.13 -18.75
N VAL A 480 28.40 -18.21 -19.07
CA VAL A 480 27.39 -17.70 -18.16
C VAL A 480 26.47 -18.83 -17.70
N ALA A 481 25.96 -19.66 -18.62
CA ALA A 481 25.11 -20.81 -18.34
C ALA A 481 25.81 -21.83 -17.42
N ARG A 482 27.06 -22.20 -17.71
CA ARG A 482 27.85 -23.11 -16.84
C ARG A 482 28.14 -22.53 -15.46
N THR A 483 28.29 -21.20 -15.35
CA THR A 483 28.42 -20.52 -14.06
C THR A 483 27.08 -20.54 -13.30
N GLY A 484 25.98 -20.49 -14.07
CA GLY A 484 24.61 -20.60 -13.59
C GLY A 484 24.16 -22.01 -13.23
N ASP A 485 24.85 -23.09 -13.63
CA ASP A 485 24.48 -24.51 -13.47
C ASP A 485 24.33 -25.02 -12.00
N LYS A 486 24.36 -24.11 -11.03
CA LYS A 486 23.72 -24.30 -9.71
C LYS A 486 22.21 -23.99 -9.71
N LEU A 487 21.63 -23.54 -10.83
CA LEU A 487 20.22 -23.18 -11.07
C LEU A 487 19.59 -24.14 -12.09
N SER A 488 19.50 -25.43 -11.72
CA SER A 488 19.14 -26.55 -12.61
C SER A 488 17.65 -26.63 -13.04
N ARG A 489 16.96 -25.51 -13.33
CA ARG A 489 15.52 -25.53 -13.65
C ARG A 489 15.05 -24.63 -14.80
N ILE A 490 15.94 -24.17 -15.69
CA ILE A 490 15.58 -23.22 -16.75
C ILE A 490 15.81 -23.85 -18.15
N ASP A 491 14.96 -24.80 -18.55
CA ASP A 491 15.05 -25.43 -19.90
C ASP A 491 14.73 -24.41 -21.01
N LYS A 492 13.70 -23.55 -20.83
CA LYS A 492 13.24 -22.62 -21.88
C LYS A 492 14.18 -21.45 -22.16
N GLY A 493 14.90 -20.98 -21.13
CA GLY A 493 15.87 -19.90 -21.29
C GLY A 493 17.15 -20.37 -21.98
N VAL A 494 17.56 -21.61 -21.73
CA VAL A 494 18.72 -22.23 -22.38
C VAL A 494 18.40 -22.57 -23.85
N ASP A 495 17.21 -23.07 -24.15
CA ASP A 495 16.77 -23.31 -25.54
C ASP A 495 16.75 -22.01 -26.35
N ALA A 496 16.22 -20.92 -25.78
CA ALA A 496 16.26 -19.59 -26.38
C ALA A 496 17.70 -19.12 -26.63
N LEU A 497 18.63 -19.34 -25.69
CA LEU A 497 20.06 -19.00 -25.85
C LEU A 497 20.77 -19.85 -26.90
N GLN A 498 20.39 -21.12 -27.07
CA GLN A 498 20.94 -22.00 -28.09
C GLN A 498 20.45 -21.62 -29.49
N GLU A 499 19.19 -21.23 -29.64
CA GLU A 499 18.64 -20.64 -30.87
C GLU A 499 19.24 -19.26 -31.17
N MET A 500 19.61 -18.48 -30.16
CA MET A 500 20.29 -17.18 -30.34
C MET A 500 21.69 -17.29 -30.95
N GLY A 501 22.40 -18.40 -30.73
CA GLY A 501 23.77 -18.61 -31.23
C GLY A 501 23.87 -19.03 -32.69
N SER A 502 22.76 -19.43 -33.34
CA SER A 502 22.75 -19.93 -34.72
C SER A 502 22.38 -18.86 -35.77
N GLU A 503 21.77 -17.74 -35.39
CA GLU A 503 21.26 -16.69 -36.30
C GLU A 503 22.21 -15.47 -36.45
N GLY A 504 23.51 -15.69 -36.33
CA GLY A 504 24.56 -14.67 -36.13
C GLY A 504 24.44 -13.36 -36.93
N THR A 505 23.87 -12.33 -36.30
CA THR A 505 24.00 -10.93 -36.66
C THR A 505 24.97 -10.22 -35.71
N ASN A 506 25.76 -9.27 -36.23
CA ASN A 506 26.66 -8.44 -35.44
C ASN A 506 25.84 -7.57 -34.46
N TRP A 507 25.99 -7.81 -33.15
CA TRP A 507 25.15 -7.17 -32.13
C TRP A 507 25.27 -5.64 -32.14
N LEU A 508 26.42 -5.07 -32.53
CA LEU A 508 26.60 -3.62 -32.64
C LEU A 508 25.72 -3.06 -33.76
N THR A 509 25.72 -3.73 -34.92
CA THR A 509 24.85 -3.38 -36.06
C THR A 509 23.39 -3.49 -35.67
N GLU A 510 23.02 -4.53 -34.93
CA GLU A 510 21.67 -4.73 -34.45
C GLU A 510 21.27 -3.68 -33.40
N ALA A 511 22.15 -3.33 -32.46
CA ALA A 511 21.94 -2.25 -31.50
C ALA A 511 21.68 -0.93 -32.23
N PHE A 512 22.53 -0.56 -33.19
CA PHE A 512 22.34 0.68 -33.96
C PHE A 512 21.11 0.66 -34.85
N THR A 513 20.76 -0.49 -35.43
CA THR A 513 19.54 -0.65 -36.24
C THR A 513 18.30 -0.48 -35.37
N GLN A 514 18.29 -1.09 -34.19
CA GLN A 514 17.18 -0.98 -33.23
C GLN A 514 17.09 0.44 -32.62
N ILE A 515 18.22 1.11 -32.37
CA ILE A 515 18.27 2.52 -31.92
C ILE A 515 17.76 3.45 -33.02
N GLY A 516 18.28 3.31 -34.24
CA GLY A 516 17.99 4.21 -35.37
C GLY A 516 16.58 4.08 -35.93
N SER A 517 16.00 2.88 -35.89
CA SER A 517 14.62 2.64 -36.31
C SER A 517 13.58 3.08 -35.26
N GLY A 518 14.00 3.45 -34.06
CA GLY A 518 13.09 3.70 -32.92
C GLY A 518 12.38 2.44 -32.41
N ASN A 519 12.71 1.27 -32.97
CA ASN A 519 12.10 -0.02 -32.62
C ASN A 519 12.72 -0.68 -31.39
N MET A 520 13.81 -0.12 -30.83
CA MET A 520 14.27 -0.46 -29.49
C MET A 520 13.12 -0.22 -28.51
N TRP A 521 12.38 -1.28 -28.18
CA TRP A 521 11.48 -1.34 -27.02
C TRP A 521 10.24 -0.41 -27.10
N GLY A 522 9.84 0.01 -28.30
CA GLY A 522 8.74 0.98 -28.46
C GLY A 522 9.10 2.40 -27.98
N LEU A 523 10.38 2.76 -27.95
CA LEU A 523 10.85 4.10 -27.59
C LEU A 523 10.56 5.16 -28.68
N GLY A 524 10.20 4.71 -29.89
CA GLY A 524 9.66 5.50 -31.00
C GLY A 524 8.16 5.77 -30.86
N GLY A 525 7.81 6.55 -29.83
CA GLY A 525 6.55 7.28 -29.69
C GLY A 525 6.86 8.71 -29.28
#